data_AF-A0A2C9WVB4-F1
#
_entry.id   AF-A0A2C9WVB4-F1
#
_cell.length_a   1.000
_cell.length_b   1.000
_cell.length_c   1.000
_cell.angle_alpha   90.00
_cell.angle_beta   90.00
_cell.angle_gamma   90.00
#
_symmetry.space_group_name_H-M   'P 1'
#
loop_
_entity.id
_entity.type
_entity.pdbx_description
1 polymer ?
#
loop_
_entity_poly.entity_id
_entity_poly.type
_entity_poly.pdbx_seq_one_letter_code
_entity_poly.pdbx_strand_id
1 'polypeptide(L)'
;MKLTPIRFDDTRHPTKKGLADNVISVKAKILGDYSEHGRSYYVVECGFCKSDFDAYKWCIWGGGKRCPHCKALMGSSFDMYQWRQLTNVEEPAND
;
A
#
# COMPACT_ATOMS: atom_id res chain seq x y z
N MET A 1 13.29 -8.52 16.57
CA MET A 1 12.34 -7.39 16.71
C MET A 1 11.14 -7.65 15.82
N LYS A 2 9.90 -7.56 16.32
CA LYS A 2 8.71 -7.55 15.45
C LYS A 2 8.56 -6.14 14.89
N LEU A 3 8.73 -5.96 13.58
CA LEU A 3 8.49 -4.68 12.93
C LEU A 3 7.02 -4.30 13.06
N THR A 4 6.74 -3.08 13.51
CA THR A 4 5.37 -2.58 13.59
C THR A 4 4.79 -2.38 12.19
N PRO A 5 3.50 -2.64 11.96
CA PRO A 5 2.89 -2.38 10.66
C PRO A 5 3.00 -0.91 10.26
N ILE A 6 3.51 -0.64 9.05
CA ILE A 6 3.73 0.72 8.52
C ILE A 6 2.47 1.60 8.61
N ARG A 7 2.60 2.88 8.94
CA ARG A 7 1.54 3.89 9.02
C ARG A 7 1.80 5.01 8.01
N PHE A 8 0.82 5.88 7.75
CA PHE A 8 1.01 7.01 6.83
C PHE A 8 2.13 7.94 7.29
N ASP A 9 2.20 8.22 8.58
CA ASP A 9 3.23 9.08 9.17
C ASP A 9 4.65 8.51 8.97
N ASP A 10 4.76 7.19 8.80
CA ASP A 10 6.03 6.53 8.55
C ASP A 10 6.48 6.66 7.07
N THR A 11 5.56 6.96 6.15
CA THR A 11 5.83 6.87 4.69
C THR A 11 6.69 8.00 4.16
N ARG A 12 6.64 9.18 4.78
CA ARG A 12 7.30 10.40 4.27
C ARG A 12 8.34 10.90 5.25
N HIS A 13 9.41 11.46 4.72
CA HIS A 13 10.41 12.11 5.57
C HIS A 13 9.81 13.41 6.15
N PRO A 14 9.90 13.66 7.47
CA PRO A 14 9.28 14.83 8.09
C PRO A 14 9.88 16.15 7.58
N THR A 15 11.16 16.13 7.22
CA THR A 15 11.94 17.33 6.83
C THR A 15 12.40 17.35 5.37
N LYS A 16 12.30 16.23 4.63
CA LYS A 16 12.77 16.12 3.24
C LYS A 16 11.59 15.80 2.32
N LYS A 17 11.60 16.32 1.10
CA LYS A 17 10.64 15.88 0.08
C LYS A 17 10.99 14.45 -0.34
N GLY A 18 10.11 13.49 -0.07
CA GLY A 18 10.28 12.11 -0.52
C GLY A 18 9.74 11.07 0.46
N LEU A 19 9.94 9.79 0.12
CA LEU A 19 9.70 8.66 1.00
C LEU A 19 10.74 8.62 2.13
N ALA A 20 10.38 8.05 3.27
CA ALA A 20 11.34 7.76 4.32
C ALA A 20 12.33 6.66 3.88
N ASP A 21 13.56 6.70 4.38
CA ASP A 21 14.71 5.90 3.89
C ASP A 21 14.43 4.39 3.79
N ASN A 22 13.62 3.85 4.71
CA ASN A 22 13.30 2.42 4.78
C ASN A 22 11.93 2.05 4.22
N VAL A 23 11.29 2.96 3.48
CA VAL A 23 9.96 2.76 2.90
C VAL A 23 10.07 2.58 1.39
N ILE A 24 9.47 1.50 0.90
CA ILE A 24 9.29 1.26 -0.52
C ILE A 24 7.85 1.58 -0.90
N SER A 25 7.68 2.18 -2.07
CA SER A 25 6.38 2.40 -2.70
C SER A 25 6.25 1.57 -3.97
N VAL A 26 5.16 0.84 -4.12
CA VAL A 26 4.80 0.11 -5.35
C VAL A 26 3.34 0.41 -5.70
N LYS A 27 3.03 0.58 -6.98
CA LYS A 27 1.64 0.75 -7.42
C LYS A 27 0.84 -0.55 -7.23
N ALA A 28 -0.34 -0.43 -6.63
CA ALA A 28 -1.33 -1.50 -6.68
C ALA A 28 -1.93 -1.59 -8.08
N LYS A 29 -2.39 -2.78 -8.47
CA LYS A 29 -3.12 -2.98 -9.73
C LYS A 29 -4.60 -3.14 -9.43
N ILE A 30 -5.44 -2.34 -10.08
CA ILE A 30 -6.90 -2.47 -9.95
C ILE A 30 -7.36 -3.58 -10.87
N LEU A 31 -7.99 -4.60 -10.30
CA LEU A 31 -8.57 -5.73 -11.03
C LEU A 31 -10.04 -5.49 -11.35
N GLY A 32 -10.74 -4.71 -10.52
CA GLY A 32 -12.13 -4.33 -10.76
C GLY A 32 -12.60 -3.16 -9.90
N ASP A 33 -13.64 -2.46 -10.35
CA ASP A 33 -14.34 -1.40 -9.63
C ASP A 33 -15.83 -1.77 -9.54
N TYR A 34 -16.33 -1.88 -8.31
CA TYR A 34 -17.70 -2.30 -8.00
C TYR A 34 -18.41 -1.21 -7.20
N SER A 35 -19.67 -0.95 -7.59
CA SER A 35 -20.53 0.02 -6.92
C SER A 35 -22.00 -0.37 -7.05
N GLU A 36 -22.53 -1.09 -6.07
CA GLU A 36 -23.95 -1.48 -6.02
C GLU A 36 -24.53 -1.33 -4.62
N HIS A 37 -25.78 -0.87 -4.53
CA HIS A 37 -26.60 -0.81 -3.30
C HIS A 37 -25.85 -0.37 -2.03
N GLY A 38 -25.11 0.74 -2.10
CA GLY A 38 -24.38 1.32 -0.96
C GLY A 38 -23.05 0.63 -0.62
N ARG A 39 -22.63 -0.37 -1.40
CA ARG A 39 -21.29 -0.97 -1.32
C ARG A 39 -20.47 -0.53 -2.52
N SER A 40 -19.44 0.26 -2.25
CA SER A 40 -18.47 0.70 -3.25
C SER A 40 -17.06 0.27 -2.86
N TYR A 41 -16.41 -0.56 -3.67
CA TYR A 41 -15.06 -1.09 -3.41
C TYR A 41 -14.31 -1.37 -4.71
N TYR A 42 -12.98 -1.39 -4.62
CA TYR A 42 -12.10 -1.88 -5.65
C TYR A 42 -11.63 -3.29 -5.29
N VAL A 43 -11.53 -4.18 -6.28
CA VAL A 43 -10.71 -5.38 -6.16
C VAL A 43 -9.31 -5.00 -6.58
N VAL A 44 -8.36 -5.15 -5.67
CA VAL A 44 -7.00 -4.65 -5.84
C VAL A 44 -5.99 -5.77 -5.66
N GLU A 45 -5.09 -5.93 -6.61
CA GLU A 45 -3.90 -6.77 -6.48
C GLU A 45 -2.80 -5.99 -5.75
N CYS A 46 -2.29 -6.57 -4.67
CA CYS A 46 -1.21 -5.97 -3.89
C CYS A 46 0.09 -5.92 -4.69
N GLY A 47 0.67 -4.72 -4.82
CA GLY A 47 1.94 -4.52 -5.53
C GLY A 47 3.10 -5.37 -4.99
N PHE A 48 3.09 -5.70 -3.69
CA PHE A 48 4.13 -6.47 -3.00
C PHE A 48 3.92 -7.99 -3.06
N CYS A 49 2.82 -8.50 -2.49
CA CYS A 49 2.61 -9.95 -2.36
C CYS A 49 1.76 -10.55 -3.48
N LYS A 50 1.29 -9.73 -4.43
CA LYS A 50 0.44 -10.14 -5.57
C LYS A 50 -0.90 -10.78 -5.20
N SER A 51 -1.25 -10.81 -3.92
CA SER A 51 -2.58 -11.25 -3.47
C SER A 51 -3.62 -10.17 -3.73
N ASP A 52 -4.82 -10.57 -4.08
CA ASP A 52 -5.97 -9.70 -4.25
C ASP A 52 -6.70 -9.44 -2.92
N PHE A 53 -7.35 -8.27 -2.82
CA PHE A 53 -8.20 -7.94 -1.69
C PHE A 53 -9.19 -6.83 -2.03
N ASP A 54 -10.30 -6.79 -1.29
CA ASP A 54 -11.30 -5.75 -1.42
C ASP A 54 -10.91 -4.50 -0.63
N ALA A 55 -10.87 -3.38 -1.35
CA ALA A 55 -10.60 -2.06 -0.80
C ALA A 55 -11.82 -1.16 -0.96
N TYR A 56 -12.63 -1.07 0.10
CA TYR A 56 -13.76 -0.16 0.14
C TYR A 56 -13.32 1.29 -0.06
N LYS A 57 -14.03 2.00 -0.96
CA LYS A 57 -13.66 3.37 -1.37
C LYS A 57 -13.57 4.31 -0.16
N TRP A 58 -14.50 4.22 0.79
CA TRP A 58 -14.51 5.04 2.01
C TRP A 58 -13.31 4.77 2.95
N CYS A 59 -12.80 3.54 3.02
CA CYS A 59 -11.59 3.24 3.80
C CYS A 59 -10.34 3.88 3.19
N ILE A 60 -10.24 3.82 1.85
CA ILE A 60 -9.10 4.36 1.11
C ILE A 60 -8.93 5.87 1.37
N TRP A 61 -10.04 6.60 1.45
CA TRP A 61 -10.06 8.06 1.61
C TRP A 61 -9.82 8.50 3.06
N GLY A 62 -10.23 7.72 4.06
CA GLY A 62 -10.12 8.09 5.47
C GLY A 62 -8.75 7.82 6.11
N GLY A 63 -8.04 6.78 5.66
CA GLY A 63 -6.78 6.38 6.29
C GLY A 63 -6.09 5.23 5.58
N GLY A 64 -6.37 5.05 4.29
CA GLY A 64 -5.86 3.95 3.48
C GLY A 64 -6.40 2.58 3.86
N LYS A 65 -6.01 1.58 3.06
CA LYS A 65 -6.40 0.18 3.26
C LYS A 65 -5.16 -0.69 3.35
N ARG A 66 -5.07 -1.52 4.40
CA ARG A 66 -3.97 -2.50 4.52
C ARG A 66 -4.27 -3.76 3.72
N CYS A 67 -3.25 -4.27 3.05
CA CYS A 67 -3.28 -5.62 2.49
C CYS A 67 -3.41 -6.65 3.65
N PRO A 68 -4.38 -7.57 3.62
CA PRO A 68 -4.57 -8.54 4.69
C PRO A 68 -3.41 -9.55 4.79
N HIS A 69 -2.70 -9.80 3.68
CA HIS A 69 -1.62 -10.80 3.59
C HIS A 69 -0.27 -10.25 4.06
N CYS A 70 0.23 -9.17 3.44
CA CYS A 70 1.56 -8.63 3.74
C CYS A 70 1.56 -7.38 4.63
N LYS A 71 0.37 -6.89 5.03
CA LYS A 71 0.19 -5.69 5.88
C LYS A 71 0.68 -4.36 5.28
N ALA A 72 1.05 -4.34 4.00
CA ALA A 72 1.37 -3.13 3.27
C ALA A 72 0.18 -2.16 3.27
N LEU A 73 0.45 -0.86 3.30
CA LEU A 73 -0.56 0.19 3.41
C LEU A 73 -0.81 0.82 2.05
N MET A 74 -2.03 0.73 1.53
CA MET A 74 -2.46 1.38 0.30
C MET A 74 -3.09 2.74 0.59
N GLY A 75 -2.62 3.80 -0.08
CA GLY A 75 -3.21 5.13 -0.03
C GLY A 75 -4.23 5.42 -1.13
N SER A 76 -4.75 6.65 -1.11
CA SER A 76 -5.79 7.12 -2.04
C SER A 76 -5.34 7.21 -3.49
N SER A 77 -4.05 7.32 -3.74
CA SER A 77 -3.44 7.27 -5.08
C SER A 77 -3.14 5.84 -5.55
N PHE A 78 -3.61 4.82 -4.83
CA PHE A 78 -3.31 3.40 -5.03
C PHE A 78 -1.81 3.05 -4.96
N ASP A 79 -1.01 3.96 -4.40
CA ASP A 79 0.35 3.64 -3.98
C ASP A 79 0.31 2.79 -2.73
N MET A 80 1.08 1.70 -2.73
CA MET A 80 1.26 0.83 -1.58
C MET A 80 2.62 1.07 -0.95
N TYR A 81 2.64 1.19 0.37
CA TYR A 81 3.84 1.43 1.15
C TYR A 81 4.13 0.24 2.06
N GLN A 82 5.41 -0.12 2.18
CA GLN A 82 5.87 -1.12 3.13
C GLN A 82 7.32 -0.86 3.56
N TRP A 83 7.67 -1.35 4.75
CA TRP A 83 9.07 -1.43 5.18
C TRP A 83 9.87 -2.32 4.23
N ARG A 84 10.99 -1.80 3.73
CA ARG A 84 11.92 -2.53 2.85
C ARG A 84 12.28 -3.92 3.38
N GLN A 85 12.45 -4.06 4.69
CA GLN A 85 12.79 -5.31 5.36
C GLN A 85 11.70 -6.39 5.29
N LEU A 86 10.46 -6.02 4.96
CA LEU A 86 9.31 -6.92 4.84
C LEU A 86 8.90 -7.20 3.40
N THR A 87 9.66 -6.68 2.43
CA THR A 87 9.37 -6.84 1.01
C THR A 87 10.38 -7.78 0.36
N ASN A 88 9.91 -8.66 -0.52
CA ASN A 88 10.76 -9.47 -1.41
C ASN A 88 11.05 -8.73 -2.73
N VAL A 89 10.93 -7.40 -2.76
CA VAL A 89 11.15 -6.61 -3.98
C VAL A 89 12.65 -6.39 -4.08
N GLU A 90 13.28 -7.05 -5.06
CA GLU A 90 14.68 -6.82 -5.41
C GLU A 90 14.84 -5.38 -5.87
N GLU A 91 15.90 -4.69 -5.40
CA GLU A 91 16.17 -3.33 -5.82
C GLU A 91 16.31 -3.28 -7.34
N PRO A 92 15.77 -2.26 -8.04
CA PRO A 92 16.24 -2.02 -9.39
C PRO A 92 17.75 -1.76 -9.30
N ALA A 93 18.54 -2.64 -9.91
CA ALA A 93 19.96 -2.42 -10.10
C ALA A 93 20.11 -1.07 -10.81
N ASN A 94 20.69 -0.09 -10.12
CA ASN A 94 21.10 1.16 -10.77
C ASN A 94 22.26 0.79 -11.70
N ASP A 95 21.98 0.79 -13.01
CA ASP A 95 22.99 0.81 -14.08
C ASP A 95 23.52 2.24 -14.25
#